data_AF-A0A8T4V4T0-F1
#
_entry.id   AF-A0A8T4V4T0-F1
#
_cell.length_a   1.000
_cell.length_b   1.000
_cell.length_c   1.000
_cell.angle_alpha   90.00
_cell.angle_beta   90.00
_cell.angle_gamma   90.00
#
_symmetry.space_group_name_H-M   'P 1'
#
loop_
_entity.id
_entity.type
_entity.pdbx_description
1 polymer ?
#
loop_
_entity_poly.entity_id
_entity_poly.type
_entity_poly.pdbx_seq_one_letter_code
_entity_poly.pdbx_strand_id
1 'polypeptide(L)'
;MSYNSRQIVFRYVIIFVFIVFVLYLLRSVQSIYAVGAVIALIVVGYLVYSNKKQPEFNFGKDVLVRYTLLCHSCNWEWMSNVTDKEHSRKCPNCGESSRTEVMGIRKVSRLPKQNNKELTSFFE
;
A
#
# COMPACT_ATOMS: atom_id res chain seq x y z
N MET A 1 -19.87 -3.76 8.71
CA MET A 1 -18.94 -4.89 8.58
C MET A 1 -17.77 -4.45 7.70
N SER A 2 -16.59 -4.24 8.31
CA SER A 2 -15.44 -3.56 7.70
C SER A 2 -14.81 -4.37 6.55
N TYR A 3 -14.46 -3.68 5.46
CA TYR A 3 -13.82 -4.22 4.24
C TYR A 3 -12.58 -5.10 4.54
N ASN A 4 -11.87 -4.81 5.63
CA ASN A 4 -10.70 -5.57 6.06
C ASN A 4 -11.02 -7.02 6.48
N SER A 5 -12.20 -7.30 7.05
CA SER A 5 -12.55 -8.68 7.46
C SER A 5 -12.72 -9.63 6.28
N ARG A 6 -13.25 -9.15 5.14
CA ARG A 6 -13.43 -9.99 3.95
C ARG A 6 -12.10 -10.37 3.31
N GLN A 7 -11.11 -9.47 3.28
CA GLN A 7 -9.78 -9.78 2.78
C GLN A 7 -9.02 -10.78 3.66
N ILE A 8 -9.20 -10.69 4.98
CA ILE A 8 -8.57 -11.61 5.93
C ILE A 8 -9.12 -13.03 5.73
N VAL A 9 -10.45 -13.18 5.67
CA VAL A 9 -11.09 -14.49 5.44
C VAL A 9 -10.66 -15.09 4.09
N PHE A 10 -10.60 -14.28 3.04
CA PHE A 10 -10.17 -14.74 1.72
C PHE A 10 -8.72 -15.27 1.70
N ARG A 11 -7.81 -14.62 2.45
CA ARG A 11 -6.43 -15.11 2.62
C ARG A 11 -6.38 -16.47 3.30
N TYR A 12 -7.17 -16.67 4.37
CA TYR A 12 -7.21 -17.96 5.07
C TYR A 12 -7.80 -19.08 4.21
N VAL A 13 -8.81 -18.79 3.39
CA VAL A 13 -9.38 -19.78 2.46
C VAL A 13 -8.34 -20.23 1.42
N ILE A 14 -7.58 -19.30 0.84
CA ILE A 14 -6.51 -19.64 -0.12
C ILE A 14 -5.45 -20.52 0.53
N ILE A 15 -5.00 -20.17 1.74
CA ILE A 15 -4.01 -20.97 2.48
C ILE A 15 -4.55 -22.38 2.76
N PHE A 16 -5.81 -22.50 3.17
CA PHE A 16 -6.45 -23.78 3.44
C PHE A 16 -6.52 -24.67 2.18
N VAL A 17 -6.97 -24.12 1.06
CA VAL A 17 -7.02 -24.84 -0.23
C VAL A 17 -5.63 -25.30 -0.65
N PHE A 18 -4.61 -24.46 -0.47
CA PHE A 18 -3.23 -24.79 -0.77
C PHE A 18 -2.73 -25.98 0.08
N ILE A 19 -3.02 -25.99 1.38
CA ILE A 19 -2.64 -27.09 2.28
C ILE A 19 -3.31 -28.40 1.84
N VAL A 20 -4.62 -28.38 1.55
CA VAL A 20 -5.35 -29.57 1.08
C VAL A 20 -4.75 -30.09 -0.23
N PHE A 21 -4.40 -29.19 -1.16
CA PHE A 21 -3.77 -29.55 -2.42
C PHE A 21 -2.40 -30.22 -2.24
N VAL A 22 -1.56 -29.69 -1.35
CA VAL A 22 -0.25 -30.29 -1.03
C VAL A 22 -0.42 -31.67 -0.39
N LEU A 23 -1.35 -31.83 0.55
CA LEU A 23 -1.64 -33.14 1.16
C LEU A 23 -2.19 -34.15 0.15
N TYR A 24 -3.01 -33.70 -0.81
CA TYR A 24 -3.49 -34.52 -1.91
C TYR A 24 -2.34 -35.00 -2.81
N LEU A 25 -1.41 -34.11 -3.16
CA LEU A 25 -0.22 -34.47 -3.95
C LEU A 25 0.70 -35.45 -3.22
N LEU A 26 0.91 -35.24 -1.91
CA LEU A 26 1.67 -36.16 -1.06
C LEU A 26 1.06 -37.58 -1.03
N ARG A 27 -0.26 -37.68 -1.08
CA ARG A 27 -0.96 -38.98 -1.09
C ARG A 27 -0.98 -39.63 -2.47
N SER A 28 -1.08 -38.83 -3.53
CA SER A 28 -1.22 -39.32 -4.90
C SER A 28 0.12 -39.74 -5.53
N VAL A 29 1.24 -39.18 -5.08
CA VAL A 29 2.53 -39.35 -5.73
C VAL A 29 3.49 -40.08 -4.81
N GLN A 30 3.89 -41.30 -5.17
CA GLN A 30 4.85 -42.10 -4.39
C GLN A 30 6.30 -41.60 -4.51
N SER A 31 6.60 -40.75 -5.50
CA SER A 31 7.94 -40.19 -5.70
C SER A 31 8.09 -38.83 -5.02
N ILE A 32 8.92 -38.80 -3.97
CA ILE A 32 9.27 -37.58 -3.21
C ILE A 32 9.81 -36.48 -4.13
N TYR A 33 10.53 -36.85 -5.20
CA TYR A 33 11.11 -35.93 -6.17
C TYR A 33 10.06 -35.12 -6.96
N ALA A 34 8.93 -35.73 -7.31
CA ALA A 34 7.87 -35.05 -8.05
C ALA A 34 7.14 -34.02 -7.18
N VAL A 35 6.90 -34.34 -5.90
CA VAL A 35 6.35 -33.39 -4.93
C VAL A 35 7.30 -32.21 -4.73
N GLY A 36 8.61 -32.49 -4.59
CA GLY A 36 9.63 -31.44 -4.47
C GLY A 36 9.67 -30.49 -5.67
N ALA A 37 9.55 -31.02 -6.90
CA ALA A 37 9.52 -30.21 -8.11
C ALA A 37 8.30 -29.27 -8.17
N VAL A 38 7.12 -29.75 -7.77
CA VAL A 38 5.91 -28.92 -7.73
C VAL A 38 6.03 -27.78 -6.70
N ILE A 39 6.56 -28.07 -5.51
CA ILE A 39 6.79 -27.06 -4.47
C ILE A 39 7.80 -26.01 -4.97
N ALA A 40 8.89 -26.43 -5.60
CA ALA A 40 9.89 -25.51 -6.15
C ALA A 40 9.29 -24.55 -7.19
N LEU A 41 8.43 -25.04 -8.09
CA LEU A 41 7.73 -24.22 -9.08
C LEU A 41 6.80 -23.18 -8.42
N ILE A 42 6.09 -23.57 -7.36
CA ILE A 42 5.24 -22.64 -6.60
C ILE A 42 6.08 -21.54 -5.94
N VAL A 43 7.20 -21.90 -5.30
CA VAL A 43 8.10 -20.94 -4.64
C VAL A 43 8.68 -19.96 -5.65
N VAL A 44 9.17 -20.44 -6.79
CA VAL A 44 9.71 -19.58 -7.86
C VAL A 44 8.61 -18.66 -8.41
N GLY A 45 7.41 -19.18 -8.65
CA GLY A 45 6.26 -18.38 -9.09
C GLY A 45 5.89 -17.30 -8.08
N TYR A 46 5.90 -17.61 -6.78
CA TYR A 46 5.64 -16.64 -5.71
C TYR A 46 6.71 -15.55 -5.67
N LEU A 47 8.00 -15.92 -5.76
CA LEU A 47 9.10 -14.95 -5.79
C LEU A 47 8.96 -13.98 -6.98
N VAL A 48 8.67 -14.50 -8.17
CA VAL A 48 8.44 -13.67 -9.37
C VAL A 48 7.22 -12.77 -9.20
N TYR A 49 6.13 -13.28 -8.62
CA TYR A 49 4.92 -12.50 -8.34
C TYR A 49 5.18 -11.38 -7.32
N SER A 50 5.90 -11.68 -6.23
CA SER A 50 6.23 -10.73 -5.17
C SER A 50 7.15 -9.60 -5.63
N ASN A 51 7.93 -9.83 -6.69
CA ASN A 51 8.80 -8.83 -7.31
C ASN A 51 8.06 -7.83 -8.21
N LYS A 52 6.74 -7.98 -8.42
CA LYS A 52 5.96 -6.90 -9.04
C LYS A 52 5.87 -5.73 -8.06
N LYS A 53 6.67 -4.72 -8.36
CA LYS A 53 6.86 -3.47 -7.63
C LYS A 53 5.54 -2.83 -7.20
N GLN A 54 5.65 -2.08 -6.10
CA GLN A 54 4.59 -1.27 -5.49
C GLN A 54 3.74 -0.55 -6.55
N PRO A 55 2.43 -0.43 -6.32
CA PRO A 55 1.53 0.24 -7.26
C PRO A 55 2.03 1.66 -7.52
N GLU A 56 2.35 1.96 -8.78
CA GLU A 56 2.49 3.33 -9.23
C GLU A 56 1.13 4.01 -9.04
N PHE A 57 1.03 4.84 -8.01
CA PHE A 57 -0.19 5.60 -7.76
C PHE A 57 -0.29 6.71 -8.81
N ASN A 58 -0.98 6.42 -9.91
CA ASN A 58 -1.38 7.42 -10.89
C ASN A 58 -2.50 8.30 -10.30
N PHE A 59 -2.11 9.37 -9.61
CA PHE A 59 -3.05 10.42 -9.23
C PHE A 59 -3.38 11.24 -10.48
N GLY A 60 -4.66 11.31 -10.83
CA GLY A 60 -5.13 12.19 -11.91
C GLY A 60 -4.75 13.65 -11.63
N LYS A 61 -4.58 14.46 -12.69
CA LYS A 61 -4.00 15.82 -12.66
C LYS A 61 -4.66 16.82 -11.68
N ASP A 62 -5.83 16.50 -11.13
CA ASP A 62 -6.59 17.39 -10.24
C ASP A 62 -6.65 16.93 -8.77
N VAL A 63 -5.97 15.83 -8.42
CA VAL A 63 -6.00 15.30 -7.05
C VAL A 63 -4.86 15.91 -6.25
N LEU A 64 -5.22 16.73 -5.25
CA LEU A 64 -4.28 17.20 -4.24
C LEU A 64 -3.97 16.07 -3.26
N VAL A 65 -2.69 15.83 -3.01
CA VAL A 65 -2.22 14.73 -2.16
C VAL A 65 -1.36 15.28 -1.04
N ARG A 66 -1.49 14.69 0.15
CA ARG A 66 -0.62 14.91 1.30
C ARG A 66 0.05 13.59 1.68
N TYR A 67 1.37 13.60 1.79
CA TYR A 67 2.18 12.45 2.17
C TYR A 67 2.53 12.54 3.66
N THR A 68 2.51 11.39 4.34
CA THR A 68 3.11 11.24 5.67
C THR A 68 4.48 10.61 5.50
N LEU A 69 5.51 11.26 6.03
CA LEU A 69 6.92 10.93 5.82
C LEU A 69 7.56 10.62 7.17
N LEU A 70 8.40 9.59 7.21
CA LEU A 70 9.28 9.27 8.34
C LEU A 70 10.73 9.37 7.91
N CYS A 71 11.57 10.01 8.73
CA CYS A 71 13.02 10.00 8.53
C CYS A 71 13.67 8.88 9.35
N HIS A 72 14.42 7.97 8.72
CA HIS A 72 15.11 6.90 9.44
C HIS A 72 16.32 7.37 10.26
N SER A 73 16.88 8.54 9.97
CA SER A 73 18.04 9.06 10.69
C SER A 73 17.70 9.62 12.08
N CYS A 74 16.60 10.36 12.21
CA CYS A 74 16.16 10.98 13.47
C CYS A 74 14.80 10.49 13.97
N ASN A 75 14.18 9.53 13.27
CA ASN A 75 12.86 9.00 13.56
C ASN A 75 11.74 10.06 13.63
N TRP A 76 11.95 11.22 13.01
CA TRP A 76 10.98 12.31 12.97
C TRP A 76 9.91 12.02 11.92
N GLU A 77 8.65 12.17 12.30
CA GLU A 77 7.49 12.04 11.43
C GLU A 77 6.91 13.42 11.09
N TRP A 78 6.61 13.67 9.82
CA TRP A 78 5.94 14.89 9.39
C TRP A 78 5.06 14.68 8.17
N MET A 79 4.18 15.63 7.93
CA MET A 79 3.34 15.65 6.74
C MET A 79 3.92 16.62 5.70
N SER A 80 3.90 16.21 4.43
CA SER A 80 4.27 17.09 3.33
C SER A 80 3.24 18.20 3.13
N ASN A 81 3.62 19.23 2.40
CA ASN A 81 2.64 20.17 1.84
C ASN A 81 1.68 19.43 0.90
N VAL A 82 0.49 20.02 0.76
CA VAL A 82 -0.53 19.53 -0.17
C VAL A 82 -0.06 19.92 -1.57
N THR A 83 0.39 18.95 -2.35
CA THR A 83 0.94 19.19 -3.69
C THR A 83 0.34 18.21 -4.69
N ASP A 84 0.36 18.61 -5.95
CA ASP A 84 0.18 17.78 -7.14
C ASP A 84 1.50 17.11 -7.57
N LYS A 85 2.63 17.58 -7.04
CA LYS A 85 4.00 17.11 -7.34
C LYS A 85 4.53 16.14 -6.30
N GLU A 86 5.55 15.38 -6.72
CA GLU A 86 6.31 14.45 -5.88
C GLU A 86 6.89 15.19 -4.65
N HIS A 87 6.80 14.55 -3.48
CA HIS A 87 7.15 15.14 -2.20
C HIS A 87 8.67 15.39 -2.08
N SER A 88 9.06 16.44 -1.35
CA SER A 88 10.47 16.68 -1.03
C SER A 88 10.98 15.61 -0.05
N ARG A 89 12.01 14.85 -0.44
CA ARG A 89 12.66 13.82 0.41
C ARG A 89 13.61 14.38 1.48
N LYS A 90 13.52 15.67 1.80
CA LYS A 90 14.40 16.33 2.77
C LYS A 90 13.74 16.30 4.14
N CYS A 91 14.44 15.74 5.13
CA CYS A 91 14.00 15.81 6.51
C CYS A 91 14.21 17.23 7.05
N PRO A 92 13.20 17.85 7.70
CA PRO A 92 13.35 19.18 8.27
C PRO A 92 14.39 19.25 9.40
N ASN A 93 14.67 18.12 10.05
CA ASN A 93 15.63 18.04 11.15
C ASN A 93 17.05 17.64 10.69
N CYS A 94 17.16 16.72 9.73
CA CYS A 94 18.44 16.17 9.27
C CYS A 94 18.96 16.76 7.95
N GLY A 95 18.16 17.58 7.27
CA GLY A 95 18.53 18.19 5.98
C GLY A 95 18.56 17.18 4.83
N GLU A 96 19.60 17.23 4.01
CA GLU A 96 19.70 16.48 2.74
C GLU A 96 20.22 15.04 2.87
N SER A 97 20.87 14.69 3.98
CA SER A 97 21.47 13.35 4.15
C SER A 97 20.49 12.29 4.66
N SER A 98 19.23 12.66 4.93
CA SER A 98 18.25 11.77 5.53
C SER A 98 17.64 10.79 4.54
N ARG A 99 17.59 9.51 4.92
CA ARG A 99 16.71 8.54 4.27
C ARG A 99 15.29 8.71 4.79
N THR A 100 14.37 9.03 3.88
CA THR A 100 12.95 9.23 4.19
C THR A 100 12.08 8.15 3.55
N GLU A 101 11.09 7.65 4.28
CA GLU A 101 10.11 6.68 3.81
C GLU A 101 8.70 7.29 3.85
N VAL A 102 7.87 6.94 2.86
CA VAL A 102 6.47 7.33 2.82
C VAL A 102 5.65 6.33 3.61
N MET A 103 5.10 6.76 4.74
CA MET A 103 4.28 5.93 5.62
C MET A 103 2.80 5.93 5.21
N GLY A 104 2.34 6.99 4.56
CA GLY A 104 0.93 7.14 4.22
C GLY A 104 0.68 8.20 3.17
N ILE A 105 -0.45 8.05 2.49
CA ILE A 105 -0.91 8.98 1.47
C ILE A 105 -2.38 9.31 1.72
N ARG A 106 -2.70 10.61 1.79
CA ARG A 106 -4.07 11.10 1.98
C ARG A 106 -4.46 12.02 0.82
N LYS A 107 -5.60 11.73 0.19
CA LYS A 107 -6.23 12.65 -0.76
C LYS A 107 -6.84 13.82 0.01
N VAL A 108 -6.57 15.04 -0.46
CA VAL A 108 -7.13 16.27 0.09
C VAL A 108 -8.08 16.84 -0.95
N SER A 109 -9.34 17.06 -0.57
CA SER A 109 -10.27 17.81 -1.42
C SER A 109 -9.87 19.28 -1.42
N ARG A 110 -9.90 19.93 -2.60
CA ARG A 110 -9.92 21.39 -2.62
C ARG A 110 -11.18 21.83 -1.89
N LEU A 111 -11.02 22.68 -0.87
CA LEU A 111 -12.18 23.37 -0.31
C LEU A 111 -12.90 24.07 -1.48
N PRO A 112 -14.24 23.97 -1.55
CA PRO A 112 -14.98 24.70 -2.58
C PRO A 112 -14.58 26.16 -2.47
N LYS A 113 -14.21 26.77 -3.61
CA LYS A 113 -13.86 28.19 -3.69
C LYS A 113 -14.99 28.95 -3.00
N GLN A 114 -14.68 29.59 -1.87
CA GLN A 114 -15.67 30.30 -1.06
C GLN A 114 -16.35 31.30 -2.00
N ASN A 115 -17.57 30.96 -2.41
CA ASN A 115 -18.37 31.86 -3.22
C ASN A 115 -18.74 32.98 -2.25
N ASN A 116 -18.49 34.24 -2.62
CA ASN A 116 -18.78 35.41 -1.79
C ASN A 116 -20.29 35.64 -1.58
N LYS A 117 -21.11 34.58 -1.56
CA LYS A 117 -22.46 34.60 -0.99
C LYS A 117 -22.30 34.75 0.52
N GLU A 118 -21.98 35.97 0.88
CA GLU A 118 -22.38 36.70 2.08
C GLU A 118 -23.16 35.83 3.07
N LEU A 119 -22.49 35.49 4.17
CA LEU A 119 -23.07 34.80 5.32
C LEU A 119 -24.23 35.60 5.98
N THR A 120 -24.50 36.81 5.49
CA THR A 120 -25.62 37.67 5.91
C THR A 120 -26.98 37.10 5.53
N SER A 121 -27.08 36.25 4.50
CA SER A 121 -28.36 35.64 4.13
C SER A 121 -28.89 34.59 5.12
N PHE A 122 -28.13 34.27 6.17
CA PHE A 122 -28.56 33.35 7.24
C PHE A 122 -29.12 34.08 8.46
N PHE A 123 -29.07 35.41 8.48
CA PHE A 123 -29.53 36.25 9.58
C PHE A 123 -30.76 37.10 9.22
N GLU A 124 -31.37 36.87 8.06
CA GLU A 124 -32.63 37.51 7.62
C GLU A 124 -33.86 36.68 7.97
#